data_AF-A0A354S8W3-F1
#
_entry.id   AF-A0A354S8W3-F1
#
_cell.length_a   1.000
_cell.length_b   1.000
_cell.length_c   1.000
_cell.angle_alpha   90.00
_cell.angle_beta   90.00
_cell.angle_gamma   90.00
#
_symmetry.space_group_name_H-M   'P 1'
#
loop_
_entity.id
_entity.type
_entity.pdbx_description
1 polymer ?
#
loop_
_entity_poly.entity_id
_entity_poly.type
_entity_poly.pdbx_seq_one_letter_code
_entity_poly.pdbx_strand_id
1 'polypeptide(L)'
;MSAPTFEHAIHRVRSWSHEEYGLNLAAFMDEQPALFGFLLNLSEEFEDDEHEQLVRSALLLREGFRLAALRVLPISNLIIEDVTTGVVEAFESLEAEEVLDLDRVVAISRSPYVFAEVRNFLHQELRKGIPDTQLQQHNLMIVVDILIGCYEEAIEIPDGPKAS
;
A
#
# COMPACT_ATOMS: atom_id res chain seq x y z
N MET A 1 -2.24 26.25 -9.63
CA MET A 1 -2.81 25.16 -8.81
C MET A 1 -1.67 24.24 -8.48
N SER A 2 -1.39 23.98 -7.20
CA SER A 2 -0.35 23.03 -6.79
C SER A 2 -0.75 21.62 -7.24
N ALA A 3 0.22 20.81 -7.65
CA ALA A 3 -0.05 19.41 -7.96
C ALA A 3 -0.64 18.71 -6.71
N PRO A 4 -1.65 17.84 -6.86
CA PRO A 4 -2.19 17.10 -5.73
C PRO A 4 -1.09 16.24 -5.10
N THR A 5 -0.87 16.44 -3.81
CA THR A 5 0.05 15.65 -2.98
C THR A 5 -0.64 14.39 -2.46
N PHE A 6 0.14 13.40 -2.02
CA PHE A 6 -0.39 12.19 -1.40
C PHE A 6 -1.27 12.50 -0.16
N GLU A 7 -0.96 13.58 0.56
CA GLU A 7 -1.78 14.14 1.64
C GLU A 7 -3.23 14.45 1.22
N HIS A 8 -3.46 14.90 -0.02
CA HIS A 8 -4.82 15.12 -0.54
C HIS A 8 -5.58 13.79 -0.70
N ALA A 9 -4.89 12.71 -1.08
CA ALA A 9 -5.49 11.38 -1.15
C ALA A 9 -5.89 10.90 0.25
N ILE A 10 -5.02 11.10 1.25
CA ILE A 10 -5.30 10.79 2.67
C ILE A 10 -6.57 11.52 3.13
N HIS A 11 -6.63 12.84 2.94
CA HIS A 11 -7.80 13.62 3.33
C HIS A 11 -9.07 13.16 2.64
N ARG A 12 -8.99 12.81 1.36
CA ARG A 12 -10.14 12.35 0.58
C ARG A 12 -10.66 11.00 1.08
N VAL A 13 -9.78 10.01 1.25
CA VAL A 13 -10.17 8.67 1.73
C VAL A 13 -10.79 8.75 3.13
N ARG A 14 -10.23 9.59 4.02
CA ARG A 14 -10.80 9.84 5.35
C ARG A 14 -12.19 10.46 5.32
N SER A 15 -12.45 11.28 4.31
CA SER A 15 -13.72 11.98 4.17
C SER A 15 -14.83 11.13 3.55
N TRP A 16 -14.52 9.93 3.04
CA TRP A 16 -15.52 9.07 2.44
C TRP A 16 -16.60 8.68 3.44
N SER A 17 -17.84 8.94 3.06
CA SER A 17 -18.99 8.32 3.69
C SER A 17 -18.96 6.79 3.53
N HIS A 18 -19.77 6.08 4.30
CA HIS A 18 -19.88 4.63 4.19
C HIS A 18 -20.33 4.18 2.78
N GLU A 19 -21.24 4.94 2.16
CA GLU A 19 -21.69 4.69 0.79
C GLU A 19 -20.56 4.89 -0.23
N GLU A 20 -19.83 6.00 -0.13
CA GLU A 20 -18.69 6.26 -1.02
C GLU A 20 -17.58 5.24 -0.84
N TYR A 21 -17.29 4.82 0.39
CA TYR A 21 -16.36 3.74 0.67
C TYR A 21 -16.80 2.44 -0.03
N GLY A 22 -18.07 2.05 0.12
CA GLY A 22 -18.61 0.86 -0.54
C GLY A 22 -18.51 0.91 -2.07
N LEU A 23 -18.78 2.07 -2.67
CA LEU A 23 -18.63 2.27 -4.12
C LEU A 23 -17.17 2.19 -4.57
N ASN A 24 -16.24 2.80 -3.83
CA ASN A 24 -14.82 2.74 -4.16
C ASN A 24 -14.25 1.34 -3.95
N LEU A 25 -14.70 0.62 -2.93
CA LEU A 25 -14.31 -0.76 -2.69
C LEU A 25 -14.80 -1.68 -3.82
N ALA A 26 -16.06 -1.54 -4.24
CA ALA A 26 -16.58 -2.31 -5.37
C ALA A 26 -15.80 -2.04 -6.66
N ALA A 27 -15.52 -0.77 -6.98
CA ALA A 27 -14.69 -0.41 -8.13
C ALA A 27 -13.27 -0.99 -8.03
N PHE A 28 -12.68 -0.98 -6.83
CA PHE A 28 -11.37 -1.59 -6.61
C PHE A 28 -11.38 -3.11 -6.84
N MET A 29 -12.41 -3.82 -6.39
CA MET A 29 -12.56 -5.25 -6.64
C MET A 29 -12.63 -5.58 -8.13
N ASP A 30 -13.31 -4.74 -8.91
CA ASP A 30 -13.45 -4.90 -10.36
C ASP A 30 -12.14 -4.55 -11.11
N GLU A 31 -11.46 -3.48 -10.68
CA GLU A 31 -10.24 -2.99 -11.33
C GLU A 31 -8.99 -3.82 -10.95
N GLN A 32 -8.94 -4.35 -9.72
CA GLN A 32 -7.77 -4.98 -9.12
C GLN A 32 -8.10 -6.33 -8.45
N PRO A 33 -8.69 -7.29 -9.19
CA PRO A 33 -9.19 -8.53 -8.60
C PRO A 33 -8.09 -9.40 -7.97
N ALA A 34 -6.89 -9.43 -8.55
CA ALA A 34 -5.77 -10.21 -8.01
C ALA A 34 -5.25 -9.61 -6.69
N LEU A 35 -5.08 -8.29 -6.64
CA LEU A 35 -4.65 -7.61 -5.41
C LEU A 35 -5.70 -7.74 -4.30
N PHE A 36 -6.98 -7.65 -4.64
CA PHE A 36 -8.06 -7.90 -3.68
C PHE A 36 -8.04 -9.35 -3.16
N GLY A 37 -7.83 -10.33 -4.03
CA GLY A 37 -7.67 -11.73 -3.64
C GLY A 37 -6.47 -11.94 -2.70
N PHE A 38 -5.33 -11.30 -2.97
CA PHE A 38 -4.18 -11.29 -2.08
C PHE A 38 -4.53 -10.72 -0.69
N LEU A 39 -5.20 -9.57 -0.63
CA LEU A 39 -5.65 -8.99 0.64
C LEU A 39 -6.60 -9.92 1.40
N LEU A 40 -7.51 -10.61 0.73
CA LEU A 40 -8.39 -11.59 1.40
C LEU A 40 -7.61 -12.75 2.01
N ASN A 41 -6.57 -13.24 1.32
CA ASN A 41 -5.74 -14.32 1.86
C ASN A 41 -4.97 -13.88 3.12
N LEU A 42 -4.56 -12.61 3.18
CA LEU A 42 -3.92 -12.05 4.38
C LEU A 42 -4.86 -11.93 5.59
N SER A 43 -6.18 -12.00 5.42
CA SER A 43 -7.12 -11.82 6.54
C SER A 43 -6.92 -12.82 7.69
N GLU A 44 -6.34 -13.99 7.42
CA GLU A 44 -6.03 -14.98 8.46
C GLU A 44 -4.84 -14.59 9.35
N GLU A 45 -4.00 -13.66 8.89
CA GLU A 45 -2.75 -13.23 9.55
C GLU A 45 -2.90 -11.93 10.35
N PHE A 46 -4.03 -11.23 10.19
CA PHE A 46 -4.28 -9.91 10.76
C PHE A 46 -5.62 -9.87 11.51
N GLU A 47 -5.68 -9.04 12.55
CA GLU A 47 -6.96 -8.76 13.22
C GLU A 47 -7.90 -8.00 12.27
N ASP A 48 -9.22 -8.12 12.47
CA ASP A 48 -10.23 -7.50 11.58
C ASP A 48 -9.98 -5.99 11.32
N ASP A 49 -9.59 -5.23 12.35
CA ASP A 49 -9.29 -3.79 12.22
C ASP A 49 -8.02 -3.55 11.40
N GLU A 50 -6.98 -4.35 11.59
CA GLU A 50 -5.72 -4.27 10.83
C GLU A 50 -5.96 -4.61 9.36
N HIS A 51 -6.73 -5.67 9.10
CA HIS A 51 -7.14 -6.06 7.76
C HIS A 51 -7.97 -4.97 7.07
N GLU A 52 -8.95 -4.38 7.77
CA GLU A 52 -9.73 -3.25 7.22
C GLU A 52 -8.80 -2.08 6.85
N GLN A 53 -7.82 -1.75 7.70
CA GLN A 53 -6.89 -0.66 7.42
C GLN A 53 -5.90 -0.99 6.28
N LEU A 54 -5.54 -2.25 6.07
CA LEU A 54 -4.78 -2.69 4.89
C LEU A 54 -5.57 -2.51 3.60
N VAL A 55 -6.86 -2.90 3.60
CA VAL A 55 -7.76 -2.66 2.46
C VAL A 55 -7.91 -1.16 2.18
N ARG A 56 -8.10 -0.34 3.23
CA ARG A 56 -8.15 1.13 3.11
C ARG A 56 -6.83 1.71 2.59
N SER A 57 -5.69 1.15 2.97
CA SER A 57 -4.38 1.57 2.48
C SER A 57 -4.23 1.28 0.97
N ALA A 58 -4.72 0.13 0.50
CA ALA A 58 -4.76 -0.16 -0.93
C ALA A 58 -5.65 0.85 -1.70
N LEU A 59 -6.81 1.22 -1.14
CA LEU A 59 -7.68 2.25 -1.71
C LEU A 59 -7.04 3.65 -1.69
N LEU A 60 -6.29 3.97 -0.63
CA LEU A 60 -5.53 5.20 -0.51
C LEU A 60 -4.45 5.31 -1.59
N LEU A 61 -3.68 4.24 -1.82
CA LEU A 61 -2.68 4.19 -2.88
C LEU A 61 -3.33 4.41 -4.25
N ARG A 62 -4.41 3.68 -4.55
CA ARG A 62 -5.21 3.87 -5.76
C ARG A 62 -5.63 5.33 -5.95
N GLU A 63 -6.15 5.96 -4.90
CA GLU A 63 -6.58 7.35 -4.95
C GLU A 63 -5.41 8.31 -5.17
N GLY A 64 -4.24 8.03 -4.56
CA GLY A 64 -2.99 8.76 -4.78
C GLY A 64 -2.58 8.77 -6.25
N PHE A 65 -2.51 7.59 -6.89
CA PHE A 65 -2.20 7.48 -8.32
C PHE A 65 -3.26 8.17 -9.20
N ARG A 66 -4.55 8.02 -8.87
CA ARG A 66 -5.65 8.67 -9.58
C ARG A 66 -5.54 10.19 -9.54
N LEU A 67 -5.24 10.77 -8.39
CA LEU A 67 -5.04 12.22 -8.23
C LEU A 67 -3.78 12.71 -8.96
N ALA A 68 -2.72 11.90 -8.98
CA ALA A 68 -1.51 12.16 -9.76
C ALA A 68 -1.70 12.00 -11.28
N ALA A 69 -2.90 11.63 -11.74
CA ALA A 69 -3.20 11.32 -13.14
C ALA A 69 -2.30 10.21 -13.74
N LEU A 70 -1.85 9.28 -12.88
CA LEU A 70 -1.10 8.10 -13.27
C LEU A 70 -2.07 6.94 -13.43
N ARG A 71 -2.03 6.31 -14.60
CA ARG A 71 -2.87 5.15 -14.90
C ARG A 71 -2.19 3.90 -14.36
N VAL A 72 -2.87 3.23 -13.44
CA VAL A 72 -2.47 1.92 -12.91
C VAL A 72 -3.21 0.85 -13.71
N LEU A 73 -2.47 -0.08 -14.30
CA LEU A 73 -3.01 -1.25 -14.97
C LEU A 73 -3.50 -2.29 -13.94
N PRO A 74 -4.29 -3.29 -14.33
CA PRO A 74 -4.62 -4.38 -13.44
C PRO A 74 -3.36 -5.08 -12.93
N ILE A 75 -3.16 -5.06 -11.61
CA ILE A 75 -2.07 -5.73 -10.92
C ILE A 75 -2.26 -7.24 -11.10
N SER A 76 -1.21 -7.93 -11.54
CA SER A 76 -1.23 -9.36 -11.80
C SER A 76 -0.64 -10.16 -10.63
N ASN A 77 -0.93 -11.46 -10.56
CA ASN A 77 -0.29 -12.34 -9.59
C ASN A 77 1.24 -12.36 -9.73
N LEU A 78 1.77 -12.19 -10.95
CA LEU A 78 3.21 -12.11 -11.18
C LEU A 78 3.81 -10.86 -10.53
N ILE A 79 3.16 -9.70 -10.68
CA ILE A 79 3.59 -8.47 -10.01
C ILE A 79 3.59 -8.66 -8.49
N ILE A 80 2.53 -9.27 -7.95
CA ILE A 80 2.41 -9.51 -6.51
C ILE A 80 3.53 -10.43 -6.02
N GLU A 81 3.80 -11.53 -6.72
CA GLU A 81 4.87 -12.48 -6.40
C GLU A 81 6.25 -11.79 -6.45
N ASP A 82 6.58 -11.15 -7.56
CA ASP A 82 7.89 -10.49 -7.76
C ASP A 82 8.13 -9.39 -6.71
N VAL A 83 7.12 -8.56 -6.44
CA VAL A 83 7.21 -7.51 -5.41
C VAL A 83 7.34 -8.11 -4.02
N THR A 84 6.54 -9.13 -3.70
CA THR A 84 6.59 -9.81 -2.38
C THR A 84 7.98 -10.37 -2.13
N THR A 85 8.56 -11.09 -3.10
CA THR A 85 9.92 -11.61 -2.98
C THR A 85 10.93 -10.49 -2.74
N GLY A 86 10.89 -9.43 -3.54
CA GLY A 86 11.84 -8.32 -3.39
C GLY A 86 11.71 -7.59 -2.05
N VAL A 87 10.49 -7.40 -1.53
CA VAL A 87 10.27 -6.77 -0.23
C VAL A 87 10.75 -7.68 0.90
N VAL A 88 10.39 -8.97 0.89
CA VAL A 88 10.83 -9.92 1.93
C VAL A 88 12.35 -10.01 1.97
N GLU A 89 13.04 -10.13 0.82
CA GLU A 89 14.50 -10.15 0.76
C GLU A 89 15.13 -8.86 1.32
N ALA A 90 14.53 -7.70 1.03
CA ALA A 90 15.01 -6.42 1.55
C ALA A 90 14.86 -6.34 3.07
N PHE A 91 13.74 -6.83 3.62
CA PHE A 91 13.47 -6.83 5.06
C PHE A 91 14.31 -7.89 5.81
N GLU A 92 14.49 -9.09 5.27
CA GLU A 92 15.38 -10.12 5.84
C GLU A 92 16.82 -9.62 5.97
N SER A 93 17.27 -8.74 5.06
CA SER A 93 18.58 -8.10 5.16
C SER A 93 18.73 -7.16 6.37
N LEU A 94 17.62 -6.71 6.97
CA LEU A 94 17.58 -5.90 8.19
C LEU A 94 17.49 -6.73 9.47
N GLU A 95 16.90 -7.94 9.42
CA GLU A 95 16.72 -8.83 10.58
C GLU A 95 18.03 -9.37 11.19
N ALA A 96 19.18 -9.04 10.59
CA ALA A 96 20.49 -9.26 11.21
C ALA A 96 20.67 -8.50 12.55
N GLU A 97 19.76 -7.57 12.90
CA GLU A 97 19.76 -6.80 14.13
C GLU A 97 18.49 -7.10 14.96
N GLU A 98 18.65 -7.42 16.26
CA GLU A 98 17.62 -7.95 17.18
C GLU A 98 16.40 -7.03 17.44
N VAL A 99 16.34 -5.84 16.84
CA VAL A 99 15.26 -4.85 17.04
C VAL A 99 14.87 -4.23 15.70
N LEU A 100 13.56 -4.20 15.43
CA LEU A 100 13.00 -3.50 14.27
C LEU A 100 13.32 -2.00 14.31
N ASP A 101 14.26 -1.57 13.47
CA ASP A 101 14.56 -0.15 13.26
C ASP A 101 13.64 0.41 12.17
N LEU A 102 12.56 1.07 12.59
CA LEU A 102 11.56 1.65 11.69
C LEU A 102 12.12 2.73 10.75
N ASP A 103 13.18 3.45 11.13
CA ASP A 103 13.77 4.46 10.27
C ASP A 103 14.59 3.80 9.16
N ARG A 104 15.22 2.65 9.45
CA ARG A 104 15.87 1.83 8.43
C ARG A 104 14.86 1.17 7.49
N VAL A 105 13.74 0.67 8.01
CA VAL A 105 12.65 0.13 7.18
C VAL A 105 12.16 1.17 6.16
N VAL A 106 11.90 2.40 6.60
CA VAL A 106 11.49 3.48 5.69
C VAL A 106 12.58 3.76 4.66
N ALA A 107 13.86 3.80 5.07
CA ALA A 107 14.98 4.11 4.19
C ALA A 107 15.20 3.07 3.08
N ILE A 108 14.91 1.79 3.35
CA ILE A 108 15.05 0.71 2.35
C ILE A 108 13.79 0.45 1.54
N SER A 109 12.63 0.96 1.99
CA SER A 109 11.36 0.78 1.29
C SER A 109 11.44 1.31 -0.13
N ARG A 110 10.62 0.75 -1.02
CA ARG A 110 10.63 1.11 -2.46
C ARG A 110 10.31 2.58 -2.69
N SER A 111 9.48 3.14 -1.82
CA SER A 111 9.01 4.52 -1.87
C SER A 111 8.99 5.15 -0.47
N PRO A 112 10.14 5.63 0.05
CA PRO A 112 10.27 6.06 1.45
C PRO A 112 9.26 7.11 1.88
N TYR A 113 8.93 8.05 0.99
CA TYR A 113 7.93 9.08 1.27
C TYR A 113 6.51 8.47 1.37
N VAL A 114 6.09 7.69 0.37
CA VAL A 114 4.75 7.08 0.36
C VAL A 114 4.60 6.09 1.51
N PHE A 115 5.65 5.31 1.79
CA PHE A 115 5.70 4.40 2.92
C PHE A 115 5.47 5.13 4.25
N ALA A 116 6.21 6.22 4.50
CA ALA A 116 6.04 7.01 5.71
C ALA A 116 4.62 7.58 5.85
N GLU A 117 4.03 8.04 4.74
CA GLU A 117 2.67 8.59 4.73
C GLU A 117 1.59 7.50 4.99
N VAL A 118 1.70 6.33 4.35
CA VAL A 118 0.79 5.20 4.59
C VAL A 118 0.93 4.69 6.02
N ARG A 119 2.16 4.60 6.54
CA ARG A 119 2.41 4.24 7.94
C ARG A 119 1.74 5.23 8.90
N ASN A 120 1.88 6.53 8.65
CA ASN A 120 1.25 7.58 9.46
C ASN A 120 -0.28 7.50 9.39
N PHE A 121 -0.83 7.17 8.21
CA PHE A 121 -2.25 6.90 8.05
C PHE A 121 -2.69 5.73 8.93
N LEU A 122 -2.04 4.57 8.83
CA LEU A 122 -2.34 3.39 9.65
C LEU A 122 -2.29 3.70 11.16
N HIS A 123 -1.25 4.39 11.61
CA HIS A 123 -1.13 4.80 13.03
C HIS A 123 -2.32 5.62 13.54
N GLN A 124 -2.92 6.43 12.67
CA GLN A 124 -4.03 7.32 13.02
C GLN A 124 -5.39 6.62 12.91
N GLU A 125 -5.53 5.62 12.03
CA GLU A 125 -6.80 4.93 11.80
C GLU A 125 -6.99 3.65 12.63
N LEU A 126 -5.90 2.97 13.03
CA LEU A 126 -5.98 1.75 13.85
C LEU A 126 -6.63 2.06 15.20
N ARG A 127 -7.78 1.44 15.47
CA ARG A 127 -8.59 1.71 16.67
C ARG A 127 -7.89 1.26 17.95
N LYS A 128 -7.14 0.16 17.86
CA LYS A 128 -6.31 -0.36 18.95
C LYS A 128 -4.92 0.30 19.01
N GLY A 129 -4.60 1.19 18.06
CA GLY A 129 -3.24 1.66 17.82
C GLY A 129 -2.41 0.64 17.05
N ILE A 130 -1.12 0.92 16.89
CA ILE A 130 -0.15 0.01 16.27
C ILE A 130 -0.13 -1.32 17.06
N PRO A 131 -0.01 -2.49 16.40
CA PRO A 131 0.11 -3.77 17.09
C PRO A 131 1.19 -3.77 18.18
N ASP A 132 0.94 -4.40 19.33
CA ASP A 132 1.88 -4.37 20.47
C ASP A 132 3.13 -5.25 20.26
N THR A 133 3.07 -6.23 19.35
CA THR A 133 4.17 -7.16 19.10
C THR A 133 5.04 -6.69 17.94
N GLN A 134 6.36 -6.81 18.10
CA GLN A 134 7.31 -6.44 17.03
C GLN A 134 7.08 -7.25 15.75
N LEU A 135 6.72 -8.53 15.87
CA LEU A 135 6.43 -9.38 14.71
C LEU A 135 5.21 -8.87 13.92
N GLN A 136 4.12 -8.50 14.60
CA GLN A 136 2.93 -7.99 13.91
C GLN A 136 3.18 -6.62 13.28
N GLN A 137 3.95 -5.76 13.95
CA GLN A 137 4.41 -4.50 13.35
C GLN A 137 5.24 -4.73 12.11
N HIS A 138 6.17 -5.68 12.16
CA HIS A 138 7.03 -6.06 11.05
C HIS A 138 6.21 -6.55 9.85
N ASN A 139 5.29 -7.49 10.08
CA ASN A 139 4.41 -8.03 9.05
C ASN A 139 3.55 -6.92 8.41
N LEU A 140 3.01 -5.99 9.22
CA LEU A 140 2.26 -4.85 8.70
C LEU A 140 3.11 -3.96 7.80
N MET A 141 4.37 -3.70 8.18
CA MET A 141 5.30 -2.89 7.38
C MET A 141 5.68 -3.58 6.06
N ILE A 142 5.90 -4.90 6.07
CA ILE A 142 6.14 -5.68 4.85
C ILE A 142 4.95 -5.54 3.90
N VAL A 143 3.73 -5.78 4.39
CA VAL A 143 2.53 -5.71 3.54
C VAL A 143 2.34 -4.30 2.97
N VAL A 144 2.61 -3.25 3.74
CA VAL A 144 2.54 -1.86 3.24
C VAL A 144 3.50 -1.64 2.07
N ASP A 145 4.76 -2.08 2.18
CA ASP A 145 5.73 -1.92 1.09
C ASP A 145 5.37 -2.78 -0.14
N ILE A 146 4.79 -3.97 0.08
CA ILE A 146 4.25 -4.81 -0.99
C ILE A 146 3.13 -4.08 -1.74
N LEU A 147 2.18 -3.49 -1.02
CA LEU A 147 1.08 -2.74 -1.65
C LEU A 147 1.62 -1.59 -2.50
N ILE A 148 2.56 -0.81 -1.97
CA ILE A 148 3.21 0.28 -2.69
C ILE A 148 3.88 -0.23 -3.96
N GLY A 149 4.73 -1.26 -3.84
CA GLY A 149 5.43 -1.85 -4.98
C GLY A 149 4.48 -2.39 -6.05
N CYS A 150 3.38 -3.04 -5.66
CA CYS A 150 2.40 -3.56 -6.60
C CYS A 150 1.77 -2.45 -7.45
N TYR A 151 1.43 -1.31 -6.83
CA TYR A 151 0.91 -0.16 -7.57
C TYR A 151 1.97 0.48 -8.46
N GLU A 152 3.21 0.61 -7.98
CA GLU A 152 4.30 1.24 -8.74
C GLU A 152 4.71 0.43 -9.98
N GLU A 153 4.80 -0.89 -9.86
CA GLU A 153 5.11 -1.78 -10.99
C GLU A 153 3.99 -1.85 -12.03
N ALA A 154 2.75 -1.55 -11.63
CA ALA A 154 1.59 -1.58 -12.51
C ALA A 154 1.31 -0.24 -13.21
N ILE A 155 2.16 0.78 -13.06
CA ILE A 155 1.99 2.07 -13.74
C ILE A 155 2.17 1.91 -15.25
N GLU A 156 1.22 2.43 -16.03
CA GLU A 156 1.37 2.58 -17.47
C GLU A 156 2.42 3.66 -17.77
N ILE A 157 3.62 3.26 -18.18
CA ILE A 157 4.65 4.19 -18.66
C ILE A 157 4.27 4.59 -20.10
N PRO A 158 4.05 5.88 -20.39
CA PRO A 158 3.80 6.32 -21.75
C PRO A 158 4.98 5.93 -22.64
N ASP A 159 4.72 5.31 -23.80
CA ASP A 159 5.73 5.13 -24.84
C ASP A 159 6.42 6.49 -25.08
N GLY A 160 7.74 6.55 -24.83
CA GLY A 160 8.54 7.71 -25.17
C GLY A 160 8.37 8.07 -26.65
N PRO A 161 8.62 9.33 -27.06
CA PRO A 161 8.39 9.74 -28.45
C PRO A 161 9.11 8.77 -29.39
N LYS A 162 8.33 8.07 -30.23
CA LYS A 162 8.88 7.24 -31.31
C LYS A 162 9.68 8.18 -32.18
N ALA A 163 11.01 8.07 -32.12
CA ALA A 163 11.91 8.76 -33.03
C ALA A 163 11.43 8.45 -34.46
N SER A 164 10.83 9.45 -35.09
CA SER A 164 10.40 9.40 -36.49
C SER A 164 11.52 9.93 -37.37
#